data_AF-A0A7W1HN30-F1
#
_entry.id   AF-A0A7W1HN30-F1
#
_cell.length_a   1.000
_cell.length_b   1.000
_cell.length_c   1.000
_cell.angle_alpha   90.00
_cell.angle_beta   90.00
_cell.angle_gamma   90.00
#
_symmetry.space_group_name_H-M   'P 1'
#
loop_
_entity.id
_entity.type
_entity.pdbx_description
1 polymer ?
#
loop_
_entity_poly.entity_id
_entity_poly.type
_entity_poly.pdbx_seq_one_letter_code
_entity_poly.pdbx_strand_id
1 'polypeptide(L)' 'EASVLAVADELAAAAELVMGKTDGIPLAIVRGYSYSPTSGNARELLMPPERDMFR' A
#
# COMPACT_ATOMS: atom_id res chain seq x y z
N GLU A 1 19.76 8.75 3.28
CA GLU A 1 18.77 8.08 2.41
C GLU A 1 17.40 8.64 2.72
N ALA A 2 16.60 8.94 1.70
CA ALA A 2 15.20 9.30 1.88
C ALA A 2 14.36 8.03 2.02
N SER A 3 13.27 8.10 2.79
CA SER A 3 12.30 7.01 2.90
C SER A 3 11.68 6.68 1.55
N VAL A 4 11.46 5.39 1.28
CA VAL A 4 10.70 4.93 0.11
C VAL A 4 9.22 5.26 0.33
N LEU A 5 8.57 5.85 -0.67
CA LEU A 5 7.13 6.13 -0.62
C LEU A 5 6.34 4.83 -0.91
N ALA A 6 5.53 4.40 0.05
CA ALA A 6 4.70 3.19 -0.07
C ALA A 6 3.36 3.47 -0.78
N VAL A 7 3.42 3.89 -2.05
CA VAL A 7 2.23 4.28 -2.84
C VAL A 7 1.12 3.23 -2.85
N ALA A 8 1.49 1.94 -2.88
CA ALA A 8 0.51 0.85 -2.85
C ALA A 8 -0.34 0.86 -1.57
N ASP A 9 0.27 1.14 -0.42
CA ASP A 9 -0.43 1.22 0.87
C ASP A 9 -1.29 2.48 0.96
N GLU A 10 -0.85 3.61 0.38
CA GLU A 10 -1.66 4.83 0.32
C GLU A 10 -2.95 4.60 -0.49
N LEU A 11 -2.85 3.91 -1.63
CA LEU A 11 -4.01 3.54 -2.43
C LEU A 11 -4.93 2.56 -1.71
N ALA A 12 -4.36 1.59 -0.99
CA ALA A 12 -5.13 0.64 -0.19
C ALA A 12 -5.86 1.32 0.98
N ALA A 13 -5.20 2.24 1.69
CA ALA A 13 -5.80 3.01 2.77
C ALA A 13 -6.93 3.92 2.27
N ALA A 14 -6.76 4.55 1.11
CA ALA A 14 -7.82 5.34 0.48
C ALA A 14 -9.01 4.46 0.06
N ALA A 15 -8.76 3.25 -0.45
CA ALA A 15 -9.80 2.29 -0.80
C ALA A 15 -10.59 1.80 0.42
N GLU A 16 -9.94 1.58 1.57
CA GLU A 16 -10.59 1.14 2.81
C GLU A 16 -11.71 2.11 3.26
N LEU A 17 -11.54 3.41 3.01
CA LEU A 17 -12.53 4.43 3.38
C LEU A 17 -13.90 4.22 2.71
N VAL A 18 -13.92 3.72 1.48
CA VAL A 18 -15.16 3.47 0.72
C VAL A 18 -15.63 2.02 0.81
N MET A 19 -14.73 1.10 1.14
CA MET A 19 -15.08 -0.30 1.37
C MET A 19 -15.75 -0.48 2.74
N GLY A 20 -15.36 0.32 3.73
CA GLY A 20 -15.85 0.19 5.10
C GLY A 20 -15.32 -1.09 5.76
N LYS A 21 -15.17 -1.06 7.09
CA LYS A 21 -14.59 -2.21 7.82
C LYS A 21 -15.52 -3.42 7.88
N THR A 22 -16.83 -3.17 7.88
CA THR A 22 -17.86 -4.18 8.12
C THR A 22 -19.01 -4.13 7.13
N ASP A 23 -18.89 -3.28 6.09
CA ASP A 23 -20.02 -2.96 5.21
C ASP A 23 -20.22 -4.00 4.10
N GLY A 24 -19.38 -5.04 4.06
CA GLY A 24 -19.50 -6.14 3.11
C GLY A 24 -19.15 -5.74 1.67
N ILE A 25 -18.38 -4.66 1.49
CA ILE A 25 -17.91 -4.18 0.17
C ILE A 25 -16.48 -4.70 -0.06
N PRO A 26 -16.28 -5.75 -0.89
CA PRO A 26 -14.98 -6.43 -0.98
C PRO A 26 -14.01 -5.81 -2.00
N LEU A 27 -14.45 -4.80 -2.76
CA LEU A 27 -13.68 -4.25 -3.88
C LEU A 27 -13.92 -2.76 -4.05
N ALA A 28 -12.85 -2.02 -4.30
CA ALA A 28 -12.86 -0.65 -4.77
C ALA A 28 -12.04 -0.51 -6.06
N ILE A 29 -12.45 0.39 -6.96
CA ILE A 29 -11.73 0.69 -8.20
C ILE A 29 -11.16 2.11 -8.10
N VAL A 30 -9.84 2.23 -8.13
CA VAL A 30 -9.15 3.51 -8.26
C VAL A 30 -8.96 3.83 -9.74
N ARG A 31 -9.36 5.04 -10.17
CA ARG A 31 -9.25 5.51 -11.55
C ARG A 31 -8.56 6.86 -11.61
N GLY A 32 -7.82 7.12 -12.68
CA GLY A 32 -7.16 8.42 -12.91
C GLY A 32 -5.86 8.63 -12.15
N TYR A 33 -5.38 7.64 -11.38
CA TYR A 33 -4.06 7.69 -10.75
C TYR A 33 -2.98 7.34 -11.79
N SER A 34 -2.11 8.30 -12.09
CA SER A 34 -0.94 8.08 -12.95
C SER A 34 0.15 7.37 -12.16
N TYR A 35 0.54 6.18 -12.61
CA TYR A 35 1.66 5.44 -12.04
C TYR A 35 2.60 4.94 -13.13
N SER A 36 3.87 4.82 -12.80
CA SER A 36 4.85 4.15 -13.65
C SER A 36 4.89 2.67 -13.31
N PRO A 37 4.60 1.76 -14.24
CA PRO A 37 4.76 0.33 -14.01
C PRO A 37 6.20 0.01 -13.63
N THR A 38 6.38 -0.83 -12.62
CA THR A 38 7.69 -1.30 -12.17
C THR A 38 7.66 -2.80 -11.91
N SER A 39 8.80 -3.46 -12.06
CA SER A 39 9.00 -4.83 -11.61
C SER A 39 9.38 -4.79 -10.13
N GLY A 40 8.40 -5.02 -9.26
CA GLY A 40 8.60 -5.06 -7.81
C GLY A 40 7.42 -5.75 -7.15
N ASN A 41 7.60 -6.19 -5.90
CA ASN A 41 6.55 -6.84 -5.12
C ASN A 41 6.48 -6.31 -3.69
N ALA A 42 5.34 -6.53 -3.02
CA ALA A 42 5.09 -6.01 -1.68
C ALA A 42 6.15 -6.40 -0.62
N ARG A 43 6.90 -7.51 -0.82
CA ARG A 43 7.96 -7.90 0.12
C ARG A 43 9.11 -6.90 0.17
N GLU A 44 9.31 -6.12 -0.90
CA GLU A 44 10.34 -5.09 -0.97
C GLU A 44 10.02 -3.88 -0.06
N LEU A 45 8.75 -3.73 0.34
CA LEU A 45 8.31 -2.70 1.30
C LEU A 45 8.49 -3.15 2.75
N LEU A 46 8.72 -4.43 3.00
CA LEU A 46 8.92 -4.95 4.35
C LEU A 46 10.30 -4.55 4.88
N MET A 47 10.34 -4.06 6.11
CA MET A 47 11.59 -3.72 6.77
C MET A 47 12.41 -5.00 7.03
N PRO A 48 13.70 -5.05 6.66
CA PRO A 48 14.56 -6.17 7.00
C PRO A 48 14.66 -6.36 8.53
N PRO A 49 14.73 -7.61 9.03
CA PRO A 49 14.78 -7.88 10.47
C PRO A 49 15.91 -7.15 11.21
N GLU A 50 17.03 -6.92 10.56
CA GLU A 50 18.21 -6.26 11.14
C GLU A 50 17.98 -4.76 11.37
N ARG A 51 16.97 -4.18 10.71
CA ARG A 51 16.59 -2.76 10.79
C ARG A 51 15.31 -2.53 11.58
N ASP A 52 14.56 -3.59 11.87
CA ASP A 52 13.28 -3.53 12.56
C ASP A 52 13.48 -3.54 14.08
N MET A 53 13.51 -2.35 14.69
CA MET A 53 13.72 -2.18 16.13
C MET A 53 12.46 -2.42 16.97
N PHE A 54 11.30 -2.66 16.34
CA PHE A 54 10.00 -2.77 17.01
C PHE A 54 9.31 -4.12 16.80
N ARG A 55 10.02 -5.07 16.21
CA ARG A 55 9.52 -6.42 15.94
C ARG A 55 9.26 -7.23 17.21
#